data_AF-A0A9X3P9Z2-F1
#
_entry.id   AF-A0A9X3P9Z2-F1
#
_cell.length_a   1.000
_cell.length_b   1.000
_cell.length_c   1.000
_cell.angle_alpha   90.00
_cell.angle_beta   90.00
_cell.angle_gamma   90.00
#
_symmetry.space_group_name_H-M   'P 1'
#
loop_
_entity.id
_entity.type
_entity.pdbx_description
1 polymer ?
#
loop_
_entity_poly.entity_id
_entity_poly.type
_entity_poly.pdbx_seq_one_letter_code
_entity_poly.pdbx_strand_id
1 'polypeptide(L)'
;MDVRPDDAVLGRLTPSARRFVCSHGVRTKPRRLDQYREAWLGHGIPAEAVDRAVEFQSLWGGLVLPPGPFYDGGPKYFDVGGFECSESGEWLFEVGPSRTAVPYGYMIGPDGAFGIAASQWVPLHRTIEGWIESLSWAHDAFTYTEQVTRYTNARVETDLEPVEVVGGITDRWWRGDGVLVACCSGEAEAFDAPQSRVALRFTGRLDWLADRGVR
;
A
#
# COMPACT_ATOMS: atom_id res chain seq x y z
N MET A 1 17.55 10.57 15.73
CA MET A 1 16.55 11.41 16.42
C MET A 1 15.22 10.99 15.82
N ASP A 2 14.42 10.26 16.59
CA ASP A 2 13.19 9.63 16.11
C ASP A 2 12.10 10.70 16.06
N VAL A 3 11.77 11.16 14.86
CA VAL A 3 10.75 12.20 14.68
C VAL A 3 9.43 11.48 14.45
N ARG A 4 8.46 11.68 15.35
CA ARG A 4 7.11 11.13 15.18
C ARG A 4 6.51 11.61 13.85
N PRO A 5 5.68 10.80 13.19
CA PRO A 5 4.97 11.22 11.98
C PRO A 5 4.16 12.50 12.21
N ASP A 6 4.16 13.40 11.22
CA ASP A 6 3.50 14.72 11.26
C ASP A 6 1.97 14.60 11.41
N ASP A 7 1.34 15.53 12.13
CA ASP A 7 -0.11 15.61 12.34
C ASP A 7 -0.89 15.69 11.01
N ALA A 8 -0.32 16.29 9.97
CA ALA A 8 -0.92 16.35 8.63
C ALA A 8 -1.09 14.96 7.99
N VAL A 9 -0.14 14.05 8.22
CA VAL A 9 -0.24 12.64 7.80
C VAL A 9 -1.25 11.91 8.66
N LEU A 10 -1.16 12.09 9.97
CA LEU A 10 -1.98 11.37 10.93
C LEU A 10 -3.48 11.73 10.81
N GLY A 11 -3.80 12.94 10.34
CA GLY A 11 -5.17 13.38 10.08
C GLY A 11 -5.85 12.73 8.87
N ARG A 12 -5.07 12.12 7.96
CA ARG A 12 -5.58 11.40 6.77
C ARG A 12 -5.84 9.91 7.02
N LEU A 13 -5.28 9.38 8.11
CA LEU A 13 -5.35 7.96 8.45
C LEU A 13 -6.60 7.65 9.28
N THR A 14 -7.13 6.44 9.11
CA THR A 14 -8.10 5.86 10.04
C THR A 14 -7.46 5.76 11.44
N PRO A 15 -8.27 5.64 12.52
CA PRO A 15 -7.72 5.46 13.87
C PRO A 15 -6.76 4.26 13.99
N SER A 16 -7.06 3.15 13.31
CA SER A 16 -6.24 1.94 13.25
C SER A 16 -4.90 2.17 12.53
N ALA A 17 -4.93 2.68 11.29
CA ALA A 17 -3.72 3.03 10.55
C ALA A 17 -2.89 4.07 11.31
N ARG A 18 -3.53 5.07 11.92
CA ARG A 18 -2.86 6.08 12.73
C ARG A 18 -2.11 5.45 13.91
N ARG A 19 -2.77 4.55 14.66
CA ARG A 19 -2.15 3.82 15.77
C ARG A 19 -0.96 2.99 15.29
N PHE A 20 -1.11 2.28 14.17
CA PHE A 20 -0.05 1.48 13.57
C PHE A 20 1.17 2.34 13.19
N VAL A 21 0.94 3.44 12.47
CA VAL A 21 2.00 4.38 12.06
C VAL A 21 2.66 5.05 13.27
N CYS A 22 1.90 5.45 14.30
CA CYS A 22 2.47 6.02 15.51
C CYS A 22 3.28 5.03 16.36
N SER A 23 2.92 3.74 16.33
CA SER A 23 3.55 2.72 17.17
C SER A 23 4.75 2.07 16.50
N HIS A 24 4.74 1.99 15.18
CA HIS A 24 5.73 1.21 14.42
C HIS A 24 6.41 1.99 13.29
N GLY A 25 5.89 3.16 12.93
CA GLY A 25 6.47 4.02 11.91
C GLY A 25 7.65 4.82 12.43
N VAL A 26 8.68 4.96 11.60
CA VAL A 26 9.84 5.83 11.84
C VAL A 26 9.88 6.86 10.72
N ARG A 27 10.16 8.13 11.04
CA ARG A 27 10.33 9.16 10.00
C ARG A 27 11.78 9.59 9.86
N THR A 28 12.29 9.48 8.64
CA THR A 28 13.58 10.02 8.22
C THR A 28 13.38 11.37 7.54
N LYS A 29 14.47 12.11 7.31
CA LYS A 29 14.40 13.42 6.65
C LYS A 29 14.12 13.22 5.15
N PRO A 30 12.97 13.68 4.62
CA PRO A 30 12.69 13.57 3.19
C PRO A 30 13.63 14.45 2.36
N ARG A 31 13.85 14.04 1.11
CA ARG A 31 14.42 14.92 0.09
C ARG A 31 13.41 16.02 -0.25
N ARG A 32 13.89 17.23 -0.53
CA ARG A 32 13.06 18.30 -1.09
C ARG A 32 13.04 18.16 -2.61
N LEU A 33 11.85 18.11 -3.19
CA LEU A 33 11.68 17.86 -4.62
C LEU A 33 11.34 19.10 -5.43
N ASP A 34 10.94 20.19 -4.78
CA ASP A 34 10.61 21.47 -5.43
C ASP A 34 11.70 21.91 -6.41
N GLN A 35 12.96 21.65 -6.06
CA GLN A 35 14.13 22.01 -6.86
C GLN A 35 14.28 21.23 -8.19
N TYR A 36 13.59 20.09 -8.35
CA TYR A 36 13.63 19.28 -9.57
C TYR A 36 12.45 19.54 -10.52
N ARG A 37 11.49 20.38 -10.10
CA ARG A 37 10.27 20.65 -10.86
C ARG A 37 10.55 21.10 -12.30
N GLU A 38 11.38 22.12 -12.47
CA GLU A 38 11.69 22.67 -13.80
C GLU A 38 12.37 21.63 -14.70
N ALA A 39 13.24 20.79 -14.14
CA ALA A 39 13.89 19.72 -14.88
C ALA A 39 12.88 18.67 -15.36
N TRP A 40 11.96 18.23 -14.49
CA TRP A 40 10.92 17.27 -14.85
C TRP A 40 9.97 17.80 -15.93
N LEU A 41 9.54 19.06 -15.81
CA LEU A 41 8.74 19.72 -16.85
C LEU A 41 9.51 19.80 -18.17
N GLY A 42 10.80 20.12 -18.12
CA GLY A 42 11.69 20.13 -19.29
C GLY A 42 11.85 18.76 -19.97
N HIS A 43 11.66 17.67 -19.22
CA HIS A 43 11.61 16.30 -19.74
C HIS A 43 10.24 15.87 -20.26
N GLY A 44 9.26 16.77 -20.29
CA GLY A 44 7.91 16.49 -20.80
C GLY A 44 7.00 15.76 -19.82
N ILE A 45 7.38 15.68 -18.54
CA ILE A 45 6.50 15.15 -17.50
C ILE A 45 5.37 16.17 -17.25
N PRO A 46 4.09 15.76 -17.27
CA PRO A 46 2.98 16.67 -17.03
C PRO A 46 3.06 17.35 -15.67
N ALA A 47 2.68 18.62 -15.62
CA ALA A 47 2.70 19.42 -14.39
C ALA A 47 1.86 18.77 -13.27
N GLU A 48 0.71 18.20 -13.61
CA GLU A 48 -0.16 17.49 -12.67
C GLU A 48 0.53 16.27 -12.02
N ALA A 49 1.37 15.55 -12.77
CA ALA A 49 2.14 14.43 -12.21
C ALA A 49 3.23 14.93 -11.26
N VAL A 50 3.91 16.01 -11.64
CA VAL A 50 4.92 16.64 -10.78
C VAL A 50 4.29 17.20 -9.49
N ASP A 51 3.14 17.84 -9.58
CA ASP A 51 2.41 18.37 -8.43
C ASP A 51 2.03 17.26 -7.44
N ARG A 52 1.46 16.16 -7.92
CA ARG A 52 1.13 14.99 -7.09
C ARG A 52 2.37 14.41 -6.40
N ALA A 53 3.48 14.28 -7.12
CA ALA A 53 4.72 13.76 -6.55
C ALA A 53 5.29 14.69 -5.46
N VAL A 54 5.26 16.00 -5.67
CA VAL A 54 5.69 16.99 -4.67
C VAL A 54 4.78 16.97 -3.44
N GLU A 55 3.46 16.92 -3.63
CA GLU A 55 2.51 16.77 -2.52
C GLU A 55 2.76 15.47 -1.74
N PHE A 56 2.91 14.34 -2.45
CA PHE A 56 3.21 13.06 -1.85
C PHE A 56 4.49 13.12 -1.02
N GLN A 57 5.57 13.68 -1.56
CA GLN A 57 6.83 13.80 -0.84
C GLN A 57 6.70 14.66 0.43
N SER A 58 5.96 15.77 0.34
CA SER A 58 5.73 16.66 1.48
C SER A 58 5.01 15.91 2.61
N LEU A 59 3.95 15.18 2.26
CA LEU A 59 3.14 14.44 3.23
C LEU A 59 3.87 13.19 3.73
N TRP A 60 4.27 12.31 2.84
CA TRP A 60 4.66 10.93 3.15
C TRP A 60 6.18 10.71 3.16
N GLY A 61 6.94 11.63 2.56
CA GLY A 61 8.38 11.46 2.38
C GLY A 61 9.12 11.19 3.69
N GLY A 62 10.00 10.19 3.62
CA GLY A 62 10.83 9.72 4.72
C GLY A 62 10.15 8.74 5.67
N LEU A 63 8.84 8.47 5.52
CA LEU A 63 8.13 7.51 6.37
C LEU A 63 8.59 6.08 6.07
N VAL A 64 9.00 5.37 7.12
CA VAL A 64 9.38 3.97 7.14
C VAL A 64 8.31 3.22 7.92
N LEU A 65 7.71 2.19 7.31
CA LEU A 65 6.75 1.31 7.97
C LEU A 65 7.37 -0.08 8.21
N PRO A 66 6.80 -0.92 9.07
CA PRO A 66 7.10 -2.35 9.10
C PRO A 66 6.87 -3.00 7.73
N PRO A 67 7.60 -4.07 7.39
CA PRO A 67 7.35 -4.82 6.16
C PRO A 67 5.94 -5.44 6.19
N GLY A 68 5.21 -5.32 5.08
CA GLY A 68 3.95 -6.04 4.88
C GLY A 68 4.16 -7.54 4.60
N PRO A 69 3.11 -8.36 4.73
CA PRO A 69 3.19 -9.80 4.45
C PRO A 69 3.13 -10.16 2.96
N PHE A 70 2.89 -9.16 2.10
CA PHE A 70 2.78 -9.28 0.64
C PHE A 70 3.80 -8.36 -0.04
N TYR A 71 4.04 -8.60 -1.33
CA TYR A 71 4.95 -7.83 -2.17
C TYR A 71 6.32 -7.64 -1.53
N ASP A 72 6.92 -8.71 -1.02
CA ASP A 72 8.25 -8.66 -0.39
C ASP A 72 8.45 -7.53 0.65
N GLY A 73 7.38 -7.16 1.36
CA GLY A 73 7.41 -6.13 2.40
C GLY A 73 7.17 -4.70 1.93
N GLY A 74 6.89 -4.46 0.65
CA GLY A 74 6.56 -3.14 0.10
C GLY A 74 7.77 -2.19 0.00
N PRO A 75 7.52 -0.88 -0.15
CA PRO A 75 8.55 0.15 -0.07
C PRO A 75 9.36 0.07 1.23
N LYS A 76 10.68 0.25 1.12
CA LYS A 76 11.59 0.34 2.27
C LYS A 76 11.34 1.62 3.07
N TYR A 77 11.12 2.73 2.37
CA TYR A 77 10.68 4.01 2.89
C TYR A 77 10.03 4.79 1.76
N PHE A 78 9.12 5.69 2.09
CA PHE A 78 8.48 6.54 1.10
C PHE A 78 9.42 7.66 0.66
N ASP A 79 9.70 7.73 -0.63
CA ASP A 79 10.47 8.79 -1.25
C ASP A 79 10.18 8.76 -2.74
N VAL A 80 9.84 9.89 -3.35
CA VAL A 80 9.58 9.89 -4.80
C VAL A 80 10.87 9.57 -5.54
N GLY A 81 10.85 8.45 -6.27
CA GLY A 81 11.95 7.99 -7.10
C GLY A 81 11.90 8.61 -8.49
N GLY A 82 11.49 7.80 -9.46
CA GLY A 82 11.28 8.19 -10.86
C GLY A 82 9.82 8.40 -11.25
N PHE A 83 9.63 8.87 -12.48
CA PHE A 83 8.34 8.89 -13.17
C PHE A 83 8.34 7.86 -14.28
N GLU A 84 7.18 7.29 -14.54
CA GLU A 84 6.95 6.34 -15.63
C GLU A 84 5.64 6.66 -16.32
N CYS A 85 5.60 6.49 -17.65
CA CYS A 85 4.37 6.59 -18.42
C CYS A 85 3.90 5.14 -18.68
N SER A 86 2.72 4.79 -18.17
CA SER A 86 2.13 3.47 -18.39
C SER A 86 1.78 3.26 -19.88
N GLU A 87 1.45 2.02 -20.25
CA GLU A 87 0.98 1.71 -21.60
C GLU A 87 -0.31 2.47 -21.98
N SER A 88 -1.15 2.80 -21.00
CA SER A 88 -2.36 3.63 -21.16
C SER A 88 -2.06 5.12 -21.33
N GLY A 89 -0.79 5.54 -21.23
CA GLY A 89 -0.37 6.94 -21.28
C GLY A 89 -0.51 7.69 -19.95
N GLU A 90 -0.75 6.98 -18.85
CA GLU A 90 -0.92 7.57 -17.52
C GLU A 90 0.44 7.75 -16.83
N TRP A 91 0.65 8.91 -16.21
CA TRP A 91 1.89 9.20 -15.52
C TRP A 91 1.87 8.73 -14.06
N LEU A 92 2.74 7.77 -13.79
CA LEU A 92 3.00 7.17 -12.49
C LEU A 92 4.26 7.79 -11.88
N PHE A 93 4.38 7.73 -10.56
CA PHE A 93 5.65 7.99 -9.88
C PHE A 93 5.94 6.95 -8.82
N GLU A 94 7.23 6.64 -8.65
CA GLU A 94 7.71 5.60 -7.74
C GLU A 94 7.62 6.04 -6.27
N VAL A 95 7.20 5.11 -5.41
CA VAL A 95 6.99 5.27 -3.96
C VAL A 95 8.16 4.70 -3.18
N GLY A 96 9.37 5.06 -3.61
CA GLY A 96 10.61 4.72 -2.93
C GLY A 96 11.11 3.31 -3.22
N PRO A 97 12.35 3.02 -2.80
CA PRO A 97 13.02 1.78 -3.16
C PRO A 97 12.37 0.58 -2.48
N SER A 98 12.37 -0.55 -3.18
CA SER A 98 11.96 -1.84 -2.65
C SER A 98 12.86 -2.31 -1.49
N ARG A 99 12.30 -3.08 -0.56
CA ARG A 99 13.07 -3.71 0.53
C ARG A 99 14.00 -4.82 0.02
N THR A 100 13.56 -5.52 -1.02
CA THR A 100 14.26 -6.61 -1.69
C THR A 100 14.32 -6.33 -3.19
N ALA A 101 15.08 -7.13 -3.93
CA ALA A 101 15.05 -7.08 -5.39
C ALA A 101 13.75 -7.73 -5.89
N VAL A 102 12.91 -6.94 -6.55
CA VAL A 102 11.62 -7.36 -7.10
C VAL A 102 11.52 -6.94 -8.58
N PRO A 103 10.74 -7.65 -9.41
CA PRO A 103 10.58 -7.37 -10.83
C PRO A 103 9.56 -6.25 -11.15
N TYR A 104 9.23 -5.38 -10.19
CA TYR A 104 8.23 -4.32 -10.33
C TYR A 104 8.56 -3.11 -9.44
N GLY A 105 8.03 -1.95 -9.78
CA GLY A 105 8.09 -0.73 -8.96
C GLY A 105 6.81 -0.54 -8.14
N TYR A 106 6.90 0.04 -6.94
CA TYR A 106 5.72 0.53 -6.22
C TYR A 106 5.41 1.94 -6.70
N MET A 107 4.18 2.20 -7.15
CA MET A 107 3.84 3.47 -7.79
C MET A 107 2.56 4.09 -7.24
N ILE A 108 2.43 5.41 -7.42
CA ILE A 108 1.15 6.12 -7.32
C ILE A 108 0.62 6.45 -8.72
N GLY A 109 -0.62 6.03 -8.98
CA GLY A 109 -1.38 6.33 -10.18
C GLY A 109 -1.93 7.76 -10.25
N PRO A 110 -2.50 8.16 -11.40
CA PRO A 110 -3.04 9.51 -11.61
C PRO A 110 -4.18 9.87 -10.65
N ASP A 111 -4.95 8.88 -10.21
CA ASP A 111 -6.06 8.99 -9.26
C ASP A 111 -5.61 8.92 -7.78
N GLY A 112 -4.31 8.76 -7.52
CA GLY A 112 -3.76 8.57 -6.19
C GLY A 112 -3.71 7.11 -5.73
N ALA A 113 -4.12 6.16 -6.58
CA ALA A 113 -4.07 4.74 -6.26
C ALA A 113 -2.64 4.28 -6.01
N PHE A 114 -2.45 3.51 -4.93
CA PHE A 114 -1.19 2.82 -4.67
C PHE A 114 -1.21 1.48 -5.38
N GLY A 115 -0.13 1.17 -6.10
CA GLY A 115 -0.04 -0.11 -6.77
C GLY A 115 1.37 -0.49 -7.22
N ILE A 116 1.44 -1.42 -8.17
CA ILE A 116 2.70 -1.87 -8.76
C ILE A 116 2.71 -1.68 -10.27
N ALA A 117 3.87 -1.34 -10.82
CA ALA A 117 4.11 -1.32 -12.25
C ALA A 117 5.16 -2.36 -12.61
N ALA A 118 4.81 -3.25 -13.54
CA ALA A 118 5.68 -4.28 -14.09
C ALA A 118 5.55 -4.31 -15.62
N SER A 119 5.02 -5.39 -16.20
CA SER A 119 4.60 -5.39 -17.60
C SER A 119 3.37 -4.50 -17.84
N GLN A 120 2.57 -4.28 -16.80
CA GLN A 120 1.45 -3.34 -16.81
C GLN A 120 1.31 -2.67 -15.43
N TRP A 121 0.61 -1.53 -15.40
CA TRP A 121 0.20 -0.85 -14.19
C TRP A 121 -0.98 -1.58 -13.54
N VAL A 122 -0.88 -1.91 -12.25
CA VAL A 122 -1.95 -2.54 -11.49
C VAL A 122 -2.19 -1.78 -10.17
N PRO A 123 -3.33 -1.06 -10.05
CA PRO A 123 -3.70 -0.40 -8.81
C PRO A 123 -4.14 -1.43 -7.76
N LEU A 124 -3.50 -1.41 -6.59
CA LEU A 124 -3.78 -2.36 -5.51
C LEU A 124 -4.82 -1.81 -4.53
N HIS A 125 -4.64 -0.55 -4.14
CA HIS A 125 -5.52 0.18 -3.24
C HIS A 125 -5.84 1.56 -3.82
N ARG A 126 -7.05 2.06 -3.56
CA ARG A 126 -7.53 3.37 -4.04
C ARG A 126 -6.65 4.53 -3.61
N THR A 127 -5.96 4.41 -2.47
CA THR A 127 -5.01 5.42 -1.99
C THR A 127 -3.85 4.78 -1.23
N ILE A 128 -2.80 5.57 -0.96
CA ILE A 128 -1.71 5.16 -0.07
C ILE A 128 -2.21 4.93 1.36
N GLU A 129 -3.17 5.71 1.84
CA GLU A 129 -3.79 5.51 3.15
C GLU A 129 -4.52 4.17 3.23
N GLY A 130 -5.21 3.75 2.16
CA GLY A 130 -5.83 2.43 2.06
C GLY A 130 -4.81 1.30 2.13
N TRP A 131 -3.66 1.45 1.48
CA TRP A 131 -2.55 0.50 1.59
C TRP A 131 -1.96 0.46 3.02
N ILE A 132 -1.77 1.62 3.66
CA ILE A 132 -1.32 1.68 5.07
C ILE A 132 -2.35 1.04 6.00
N GLU A 133 -3.65 1.21 5.73
CA GLU A 133 -4.70 0.51 6.45
C GLU A 133 -4.59 -1.01 6.24
N SER A 134 -4.41 -1.50 5.01
CA SER A 134 -4.12 -2.92 4.72
C SER A 134 -2.95 -3.46 5.56
N LEU A 135 -1.85 -2.70 5.66
CA LEU A 135 -0.71 -3.06 6.53
C LEU A 135 -1.07 -3.11 8.00
N SER A 136 -1.88 -2.16 8.48
CA SER A 136 -2.34 -2.15 9.87
C SER A 136 -3.20 -3.38 10.16
N TRP A 137 -4.07 -3.79 9.24
CA TRP A 137 -4.90 -4.99 9.34
C TRP A 137 -4.05 -6.26 9.37
N ALA A 138 -3.07 -6.37 8.47
CA ALA A 138 -2.12 -7.47 8.49
C ALA A 138 -1.37 -7.56 9.82
N HIS A 139 -0.84 -6.44 10.32
CA HIS A 139 -0.08 -6.42 11.56
C HIS A 139 -0.90 -6.96 12.75
N ASP A 140 -2.13 -6.47 12.92
CA ASP A 140 -2.99 -6.94 14.00
C ASP A 140 -3.41 -8.39 13.80
N ALA A 141 -3.74 -8.80 12.58
CA ALA A 141 -4.13 -10.18 12.28
C ALA A 141 -2.99 -11.17 12.62
N PHE A 142 -1.75 -10.86 12.24
CA PHE A 142 -0.57 -11.66 12.60
C PHE A 142 -0.28 -11.65 14.11
N THR A 143 -0.70 -10.62 14.83
CA THR A 143 -0.45 -10.49 16.27
C THR A 143 -1.48 -11.25 17.11
N TYR A 144 -2.75 -11.23 16.72
CA TYR A 144 -3.85 -11.68 17.58
C TYR A 144 -4.56 -12.96 17.13
N THR A 145 -4.39 -13.38 15.88
CA THR A 145 -5.04 -14.61 15.41
C THR A 145 -4.30 -15.86 15.86
N GLU A 146 -5.02 -16.97 15.98
CA GLU A 146 -4.46 -18.23 16.44
C GLU A 146 -3.75 -18.98 15.32
N GLN A 147 -4.27 -18.85 14.10
CA GLN A 147 -3.76 -19.55 12.93
C GLN A 147 -3.81 -18.67 11.69
N VAL A 148 -2.71 -18.72 10.93
CA VAL A 148 -2.59 -18.11 9.60
C VAL A 148 -2.31 -19.21 8.58
N THR A 149 -3.14 -19.29 7.55
CA THR A 149 -2.97 -20.25 6.44
C THR A 149 -2.72 -19.48 5.15
N ARG A 150 -1.64 -19.81 4.44
CA ARG A 150 -1.33 -19.24 3.13
C ARG A 150 -1.80 -20.18 2.03
N TYR A 151 -2.58 -19.63 1.11
CA TYR A 151 -3.01 -20.31 -0.12
C TYR A 151 -2.31 -19.68 -1.32
N THR A 152 -1.83 -20.52 -2.23
CA THR A 152 -1.31 -20.12 -3.55
C THR A 152 -2.31 -20.52 -4.61
N ASN A 153 -2.26 -19.86 -5.79
CA ASN A 153 -3.30 -19.97 -6.82
C ASN A 153 -4.71 -19.73 -6.23
N ALA A 154 -4.80 -18.76 -5.31
CA ALA A 154 -5.99 -18.54 -4.52
C ALA A 154 -7.16 -18.04 -5.40
N ARG A 155 -8.37 -18.48 -5.06
CA ARG A 155 -9.61 -17.89 -5.58
C ARG A 155 -10.19 -16.95 -4.53
N VAL A 156 -10.79 -15.86 -5.00
CA VAL A 156 -11.50 -14.91 -4.14
C VAL A 156 -12.68 -15.63 -3.47
N GLU A 157 -12.75 -15.59 -2.14
CA GLU A 157 -13.90 -16.07 -1.38
C GLU A 157 -15.04 -15.05 -1.50
N THR A 158 -16.14 -15.43 -2.17
CA THR A 158 -17.26 -14.51 -2.47
C THR A 158 -18.34 -14.48 -1.40
N ASP A 159 -18.30 -15.42 -0.46
CA ASP A 159 -19.34 -15.59 0.57
C ASP A 159 -19.03 -14.78 1.84
N LEU A 160 -17.94 -14.02 1.83
CA LEU A 160 -17.49 -13.17 2.93
C LEU A 160 -17.77 -11.69 2.64
N GLU A 161 -17.94 -10.90 3.69
CA GLU A 161 -18.17 -9.47 3.58
C GLU A 161 -16.87 -8.70 3.25
N PRO A 162 -16.88 -7.75 2.30
CA PRO A 162 -15.69 -6.96 1.99
C PRO A 162 -15.35 -5.98 3.12
N VAL A 163 -14.05 -5.77 3.36
CA VAL A 163 -13.54 -4.77 4.30
C VAL A 163 -13.26 -3.46 3.53
N GLU A 164 -14.30 -2.64 3.38
CA GLU A 164 -14.26 -1.43 2.53
C GLU A 164 -13.25 -0.37 3.00
N VAL A 165 -12.96 -0.30 4.30
CA VAL A 165 -12.05 0.72 4.87
C VAL A 165 -10.61 0.61 4.33
N VAL A 166 -10.21 -0.57 3.86
CA VAL A 166 -8.89 -0.81 3.25
C VAL A 166 -8.82 -0.24 1.82
N GLY A 167 -9.96 0.10 1.21
CA GLY A 167 -10.00 0.68 -0.12
C GLY A 167 -9.36 -0.20 -1.20
N GLY A 168 -9.51 -1.52 -1.08
CA GLY A 168 -8.92 -2.48 -2.01
C GLY A 168 -9.48 -2.41 -3.43
N ILE A 169 -8.61 -2.52 -4.44
CA ILE A 169 -8.98 -2.61 -5.87
C ILE A 169 -8.71 -4.02 -6.37
N THR A 170 -7.45 -4.34 -6.66
CA THR A 170 -6.98 -5.69 -7.00
C THR A 170 -6.70 -6.50 -5.74
N ASP A 171 -6.21 -5.83 -4.70
CA ASP A 171 -5.95 -6.43 -3.41
C ASP A 171 -7.06 -6.11 -2.44
N ARG A 172 -7.65 -7.14 -1.85
CA ARG A 172 -8.86 -6.99 -1.06
C ARG A 172 -8.79 -7.81 0.22
N TRP A 173 -9.63 -7.37 1.16
CA TRP A 173 -9.84 -8.01 2.43
C TRP A 173 -11.31 -8.39 2.55
N TRP A 174 -11.55 -9.55 3.14
CA TRP A 174 -12.89 -10.05 3.45
C TRP A 174 -12.95 -10.57 4.87
N ARG A 175 -14.13 -10.51 5.46
CA ARG A 175 -14.41 -10.96 6.82
C ARG A 175 -15.66 -11.84 6.87
N GLY A 176 -15.67 -12.73 7.83
CA GLY A 176 -16.84 -13.49 8.23
C GLY A 176 -16.71 -13.92 9.68
N ASP A 177 -17.63 -14.76 10.14
CA ASP A 177 -17.61 -15.25 11.51
C ASP A 177 -16.31 -16.05 11.77
N GLY A 178 -15.48 -15.55 12.70
CA GLY A 178 -14.20 -16.15 13.06
C GLY A 178 -13.13 -16.22 11.95
N VAL A 179 -13.34 -15.53 10.81
CA VAL A 179 -12.47 -15.58 9.63
C VAL A 179 -12.17 -14.19 9.11
N LEU A 180 -10.90 -13.95 8.79
CA LEU A 180 -10.43 -12.79 8.03
C LEU A 180 -9.55 -13.29 6.89
N VAL A 181 -9.76 -12.77 5.68
CA VAL A 181 -9.02 -13.18 4.47
C VAL A 181 -8.44 -11.95 3.80
N ALA A 182 -7.15 -11.98 3.49
CA ALA A 182 -6.49 -11.00 2.62
C ALA A 182 -6.06 -11.71 1.34
N CYS A 183 -6.51 -11.25 0.18
CA CYS A 183 -6.05 -11.77 -1.12
C CYS A 183 -5.27 -10.70 -1.86
N CYS A 184 -4.12 -11.11 -2.35
CA CYS A 184 -3.25 -10.32 -3.19
C CYS A 184 -3.25 -10.90 -4.59
N SER A 185 -3.75 -10.10 -5.53
CA SER A 185 -3.81 -10.45 -6.95
C SER A 185 -2.92 -9.56 -7.81
N GLY A 186 -2.27 -8.54 -7.21
CA GLY A 186 -1.45 -7.56 -7.90
C GLY A 186 -0.42 -8.16 -8.84
N GLU A 187 0.46 -9.03 -8.34
CA GLU A 187 1.48 -9.69 -9.17
C GLU A 187 0.86 -10.58 -10.25
N ALA A 188 -0.22 -11.28 -9.91
CA ALA A 188 -0.90 -12.15 -10.87
C ALA A 188 -1.48 -11.35 -12.04
N GLU A 189 -1.97 -10.14 -11.81
CA GLU A 189 -2.43 -9.24 -12.86
C GLU A 189 -1.22 -8.60 -13.58
N ALA A 190 -0.24 -8.07 -12.83
CA ALA A 190 0.88 -7.33 -13.39
C ALA A 190 1.77 -8.16 -14.33
N PHE A 191 1.79 -9.49 -14.13
CA PHE A 191 2.56 -10.44 -14.94
C PHE A 191 1.70 -11.38 -15.81
N ASP A 192 0.39 -11.16 -15.89
CA ASP A 192 -0.55 -12.11 -16.54
C ASP A 192 -0.32 -13.56 -16.10
N ALA A 193 -0.18 -13.75 -14.77
CA ALA A 193 0.15 -15.00 -14.13
C ALA A 193 -0.89 -15.36 -13.05
N PRO A 194 -2.11 -15.79 -13.43
CA PRO A 194 -3.20 -16.07 -12.50
C PRO A 194 -2.84 -17.03 -11.34
N GLN A 195 -1.90 -17.96 -11.57
CA GLN A 195 -1.39 -18.90 -10.58
C GLN A 195 -0.62 -18.23 -9.42
N SER A 196 -0.15 -16.99 -9.61
CA SER A 196 0.62 -16.23 -8.62
C SER A 196 -0.27 -15.56 -7.57
N ARG A 197 -1.60 -15.71 -7.65
CA ARG A 197 -2.52 -15.19 -6.61
C ARG A 197 -2.24 -15.84 -5.27
N VAL A 198 -2.19 -15.01 -4.24
CA VAL A 198 -1.96 -15.43 -2.86
C VAL A 198 -3.14 -15.00 -2.00
N ALA A 199 -3.57 -15.86 -1.09
CA ALA A 199 -4.45 -15.48 0.00
C ALA A 199 -3.86 -15.86 1.35
N LEU A 200 -4.06 -15.01 2.35
CA LEU A 200 -3.84 -15.32 3.76
C LEU A 200 -5.20 -15.39 4.44
N ARG A 201 -5.48 -16.54 5.04
CA ARG A 201 -6.66 -16.75 5.88
C ARG A 201 -6.24 -16.79 7.34
N PHE A 202 -6.82 -15.91 8.12
CA PHE A 202 -6.62 -15.77 9.55
C PHE A 202 -7.85 -16.32 10.27
N THR A 203 -7.66 -17.17 11.28
CA THR A 203 -8.75 -17.77 12.05
C THR A 203 -8.47 -17.73 13.56
N GLY A 204 -9.54 -17.83 14.33
CA GLY A 204 -9.49 -17.87 15.80
C GLY A 204 -10.01 -16.56 16.39
N ARG A 205 -9.28 -16.02 17.37
CA ARG A 205 -9.66 -14.79 18.08
C ARG A 205 -9.62 -13.54 17.19
N LEU A 206 -10.82 -13.07 16.84
CA LEU A 206 -11.05 -11.84 16.07
C LEU A 206 -11.81 -10.77 16.87
N ASP A 207 -11.82 -10.87 18.20
CA ASP A 207 -12.45 -9.91 19.12
C ASP A 207 -11.91 -8.48 18.96
N TRP A 208 -10.65 -8.34 18.54
CA TRP A 208 -10.00 -7.06 18.24
C TRP A 208 -10.59 -6.33 17.01
N LEU A 209 -11.37 -7.01 16.16
CA LEU A 209 -12.07 -6.35 15.06
C LEU A 209 -13.11 -5.34 15.58
N ALA A 210 -13.67 -5.58 16.77
CA ALA A 210 -14.59 -4.65 17.42
C ALA A 210 -13.94 -3.27 17.66
N ASP A 211 -12.65 -3.25 18.03
CA ASP A 211 -11.88 -2.01 18.23
C ASP A 211 -11.63 -1.24 16.93
N ARG A 212 -11.78 -1.90 15.78
CA ARG A 212 -11.72 -1.28 14.44
C ARG A 212 -13.08 -0.79 13.93
N GLY A 213 -14.12 -0.85 14.76
CA GLY A 213 -15.48 -0.49 14.37
C GLY A 213 -16.14 -1.53 13.46
N VAL A 214 -15.57 -2.73 13.40
CA VAL A 214 -16.04 -3.83 12.57
C VAL A 214 -16.83 -4.78 13.47
N ARG A 215 -18.16 -4.77 13.33
CA ARG A 215 -19.09 -5.64 14.05
C ARG A 215 -19.44 -6.86 13.23
#